data_AF-A0A0J1H1L0-F1
#
_entry.id   AF-A0A0J1H1L0-F1
#
_cell.length_a   1.000
_cell.length_b   1.000
_cell.length_c   1.000
_cell.angle_alpha   90.00
_cell.angle_beta   90.00
_cell.angle_gamma   90.00
#
_symmetry.space_group_name_H-M   'P 1'
#
loop_
_entity.id
_entity.type
_entity.pdbx_description
1 polymer ?
#
loop_
_entity_poly.entity_id
_entity_poly.type
_entity_poly.pdbx_seq_one_letter_code
_entity_poly.pdbx_strand_id
1 'polypeptide(L)'
;MSGGTRLSQDFQHISVVVQGPVQNYKGRTHHEEGITKRCLDSIRTHLPGATVILSTWPDQDLSGLDYDLLVISEDPGQNSDGFCPVNYYRQIVSTKAGLARVTTPYAVKLRSDNFLTGNEFVALQQAFPCSQAEHRVFAEKVVINANLFRRTSHGQRVIMSPSDFFYYGRTDDLRKIWDQPPFTQQPFAAELMAQATRRSAGEPALEAEQVYCQIWLKALLPERTPLMASRFTSRQQDITFWESFLASNIIIADPENSGIGLRKISIRKLKRANEYSHIDWLRLYRKYCDARQPLTYTAQQLLLELRRLFKLPLSKLIYKWSH
;
A
#
# COMPACT_ATOMS: atom_id res chain seq x y z
N MET A 1 -35.26 27.35 4.94
CA MET A 1 -33.98 27.84 4.40
C MET A 1 -33.03 28.08 5.57
N SER A 2 -32.12 27.15 5.82
CA SER A 2 -31.00 27.35 6.74
C SER A 2 -29.76 26.84 6.01
N GLY A 3 -29.16 27.74 5.23
CA GLY A 3 -27.86 27.54 4.62
C GLY A 3 -26.82 27.46 5.73
N GLY A 4 -26.52 26.24 6.16
CA GLY A 4 -25.34 25.98 6.96
C GLY A 4 -24.12 26.13 6.06
N THR A 5 -23.37 27.22 6.25
CA THR A 5 -22.05 27.44 5.69
C THR A 5 -21.17 26.27 6.14
N ARG A 6 -21.01 25.24 5.29
CA ARG A 6 -19.89 24.31 5.44
C ARG A 6 -18.65 25.17 5.28
N LEU A 7 -17.93 25.40 6.37
CA LEU A 7 -16.51 25.75 6.29
C LEU A 7 -15.91 24.74 5.32
N SER A 8 -15.54 25.15 4.12
CA SER A 8 -14.82 24.28 3.22
C SER A 8 -13.53 23.94 3.96
N GLN A 9 -13.41 22.70 4.45
CA GLN A 9 -12.12 22.19 4.88
C GLN A 9 -11.24 22.26 3.64
N ASP A 10 -10.35 23.25 3.63
CA ASP A 10 -9.42 23.44 2.54
C ASP A 10 -8.20 22.53 2.80
N PHE A 11 -7.92 21.66 1.83
CA PHE A 11 -6.86 20.65 1.91
C PHE A 11 -5.54 21.15 1.29
N GLN A 12 -5.31 22.46 1.24
CA GLN A 12 -4.05 23.11 0.83
C GLN A 12 -2.77 22.55 1.48
N HIS A 13 -2.89 21.91 2.66
CA HIS A 13 -1.77 21.27 3.37
C HIS A 13 -1.50 19.82 2.91
N ILE A 14 -2.19 19.35 1.87
CA ILE A 14 -2.05 18.03 1.27
C ILE A 14 -1.64 18.19 -0.20
N SER A 15 -0.69 17.39 -0.64
CA SER A 15 -0.44 17.16 -2.07
C SER A 15 -0.71 15.71 -2.45
N VAL A 16 -1.37 15.49 -3.58
CA VAL A 16 -1.68 14.16 -4.11
C VAL A 16 -0.78 13.86 -5.29
N VAL A 17 0.10 12.86 -5.12
CA VAL A 17 0.91 12.29 -6.19
C VAL A 17 0.11 11.17 -6.86
N VAL A 18 -0.41 11.45 -8.06
CA VAL A 18 -1.06 10.48 -8.92
C VAL A 18 0.00 9.79 -9.77
N GLN A 19 0.21 8.51 -9.50
CA GLN A 19 1.34 7.74 -10.01
C GLN A 19 0.91 6.67 -11.00
N GLY A 20 1.53 6.67 -12.19
CA GLY A 20 1.40 5.59 -13.17
C GLY A 20 1.03 6.08 -14.57
N PRO A 21 0.91 5.16 -15.54
CA PRO A 21 0.48 5.51 -16.89
C PRO A 21 -0.93 6.11 -16.86
N VAL A 22 -1.20 7.07 -17.74
CA VAL A 22 -2.52 7.70 -17.85
C VAL A 22 -3.43 6.99 -18.85
N GLN A 23 -2.83 6.23 -19.76
CA GLN A 23 -3.49 5.50 -20.83
C GLN A 23 -2.91 4.11 -21.00
N ASN A 24 -3.55 3.31 -21.86
CA ASN A 24 -3.18 1.93 -22.06
C ASN A 24 -2.01 1.77 -23.02
N TYR A 25 -1.10 0.85 -22.72
CA TYR A 25 -0.18 0.31 -23.73
C TYR A 25 -0.93 -0.76 -24.54
N LYS A 26 -0.67 -0.84 -25.85
CA LYS A 26 -1.27 -1.87 -26.73
C LYS A 26 -1.09 -3.26 -26.11
N GLY A 27 -2.21 -3.97 -25.86
CA GLY A 27 -2.22 -5.35 -25.35
C GLY A 27 -2.67 -5.56 -23.90
N ARG A 28 -2.92 -4.51 -23.12
CA ARG A 28 -3.48 -4.64 -21.75
C ARG A 28 -5.00 -4.79 -21.82
N THR A 29 -5.53 -5.89 -21.30
CA THR A 29 -6.94 -6.29 -21.38
C THR A 29 -7.81 -5.77 -20.21
N HIS A 30 -7.20 -5.14 -19.20
CA HIS A 30 -7.86 -4.80 -17.94
C HIS A 30 -7.85 -3.30 -17.60
N HIS A 31 -7.60 -2.44 -18.59
CA HIS A 31 -7.65 -0.99 -18.41
C HIS A 31 -9.10 -0.49 -18.51
N GLU A 32 -9.49 0.37 -17.57
CA GLU A 32 -10.79 1.04 -17.59
C GLU A 32 -10.61 2.40 -18.28
N GLU A 33 -11.32 2.62 -19.39
CA GLU A 33 -11.27 3.90 -20.11
C GLU A 33 -11.65 5.07 -19.19
N GLY A 34 -10.91 6.17 -19.29
CA GLY A 34 -11.13 7.37 -18.48
C GLY A 34 -10.78 7.23 -16.99
N ILE A 35 -10.19 6.11 -16.54
CA ILE A 35 -9.90 5.88 -15.11
C ILE A 35 -9.01 6.97 -14.51
N THR A 36 -7.98 7.42 -15.23
CA THR A 36 -7.08 8.46 -14.76
C THR A 36 -7.79 9.80 -14.64
N LYS A 37 -8.68 10.13 -15.58
CA LYS A 37 -9.50 11.34 -15.48
C LYS A 37 -10.40 11.27 -14.24
N ARG A 38 -11.07 10.13 -14.02
CA ARG A 38 -11.87 9.88 -12.80
C ARG A 38 -11.04 10.01 -11.52
N CYS A 39 -9.80 9.52 -11.52
CA CYS A 39 -8.85 9.68 -10.43
C CYS A 39 -8.65 11.17 -10.10
N LEU A 40 -8.28 11.98 -11.09
CA LEU A 40 -8.02 13.41 -10.92
C LEU A 40 -9.28 14.19 -10.49
N ASP A 41 -10.40 13.98 -11.19
CA ASP A 41 -11.68 14.62 -10.87
C ASP A 41 -12.13 14.31 -9.43
N SER A 42 -11.90 13.08 -8.96
CA SER A 42 -12.25 12.67 -7.60
C SER A 42 -11.40 13.37 -6.54
N ILE A 43 -10.14 13.69 -6.84
CA ILE A 43 -9.27 14.43 -5.92
C ILE A 43 -9.80 15.84 -5.75
N ARG A 44 -10.16 16.52 -6.85
CA ARG A 44 -10.77 17.86 -6.77
C ARG A 44 -12.07 17.85 -5.97
N THR A 45 -12.85 16.78 -6.08
CA THR A 45 -14.12 16.62 -5.37
C THR A 45 -13.92 16.39 -3.86
N HIS A 46 -12.99 15.52 -3.48
CA HIS A 46 -12.86 15.05 -2.10
C HIS A 46 -11.75 15.73 -1.29
N LEU A 47 -10.81 16.39 -1.96
CA LEU A 47 -9.74 17.19 -1.37
C LEU A 47 -9.66 18.57 -2.03
N PRO A 48 -10.72 19.41 -1.93
CA PRO A 48 -10.69 20.75 -2.48
C PRO A 48 -9.48 21.54 -1.94
N GLY A 49 -8.73 22.16 -2.85
CA GLY A 49 -7.52 22.94 -2.54
C GLY A 49 -6.22 22.15 -2.41
N ALA A 50 -6.25 20.80 -2.41
CA ALA A 50 -5.03 20.01 -2.46
C ALA A 50 -4.29 20.18 -3.81
N THR A 51 -2.96 20.20 -3.76
CA THR A 51 -2.13 20.22 -4.97
C THR A 51 -2.10 18.84 -5.62
N VAL A 52 -2.45 18.74 -6.89
CA VAL A 52 -2.44 17.50 -7.67
C VAL A 52 -1.19 17.43 -8.53
N ILE A 53 -0.36 16.42 -8.27
CA ILE A 53 0.89 16.16 -8.98
C ILE A 53 0.70 14.88 -9.80
N LEU A 54 0.65 15.02 -11.13
CA LEU A 54 0.60 13.87 -12.04
C LEU A 54 2.02 13.42 -12.37
N SER A 55 2.39 12.22 -11.93
CA SER A 55 3.70 11.63 -12.20
C SER A 55 3.59 10.41 -13.12
N THR A 56 4.03 10.60 -14.37
CA THR A 56 3.79 9.67 -15.49
C THR A 56 4.99 9.57 -16.44
N TRP A 57 4.80 8.94 -17.59
CA TRP A 57 5.81 8.60 -18.60
C TRP A 57 5.75 9.54 -19.82
N PRO A 58 6.79 9.57 -20.69
CA PRO A 58 6.76 10.27 -21.96
C PRO A 58 5.66 9.74 -22.89
N ASP A 59 5.28 10.55 -23.87
CA ASP A 59 4.36 10.17 -24.96
C ASP A 59 2.99 9.67 -24.49
N GLN A 60 2.55 10.16 -23.32
CA GLN A 60 1.23 9.93 -22.78
C GLN A 60 0.26 11.02 -23.27
N ASP A 61 -0.97 10.65 -23.65
CA ASP A 61 -2.02 11.62 -23.94
C ASP A 61 -2.56 12.21 -22.63
N LEU A 62 -2.28 13.51 -22.43
CA LEU A 62 -2.67 14.25 -21.22
C LEU A 62 -3.91 15.12 -21.46
N SER A 63 -4.54 15.01 -22.63
CA SER A 63 -5.67 15.85 -23.02
C SER A 63 -6.85 15.69 -22.04
N GLY A 64 -7.35 16.82 -21.52
CA GLY A 64 -8.50 16.83 -20.62
C GLY A 64 -8.24 16.31 -19.20
N LEU A 65 -6.98 16.10 -18.81
CA LEU A 65 -6.60 15.78 -17.44
C LEU A 65 -6.35 17.07 -16.64
N ASP A 66 -6.95 17.18 -15.46
CA ASP A 66 -6.78 18.32 -14.54
C ASP A 66 -5.74 17.99 -13.46
N TYR A 67 -4.61 18.69 -13.49
CA TYR A 67 -3.52 18.58 -12.51
C TYR A 67 -2.80 19.93 -12.37
N ASP A 68 -2.13 20.14 -11.24
CA ASP A 68 -1.39 21.40 -10.97
C ASP A 68 0.07 21.30 -11.41
N LEU A 69 0.69 20.12 -11.23
CA LEU A 69 2.09 19.87 -11.59
C LEU A 69 2.21 18.56 -12.38
N LEU A 70 3.02 18.58 -13.42
CA LEU A 70 3.39 17.41 -14.22
C LEU A 70 4.83 16.98 -13.90
N VAL A 71 5.03 15.68 -13.72
CA VAL A 71 6.34 15.05 -13.61
C VAL A 71 6.43 13.94 -14.65
N ILE A 72 7.32 14.10 -15.62
CA ILE A 72 7.62 13.08 -16.61
C ILE A 72 8.93 12.40 -16.22
N SER A 73 8.86 11.09 -15.95
CA SER A 73 10.03 10.26 -15.64
C SER A 73 10.39 9.40 -16.84
N GLU A 74 11.69 9.18 -17.09
CA GLU A 74 12.13 8.16 -18.04
C GLU A 74 11.62 6.78 -17.62
N ASP A 75 11.03 6.01 -18.55
CA ASP A 75 10.55 4.66 -18.26
C ASP A 75 11.75 3.70 -18.13
N PRO A 76 12.03 3.14 -16.94
CA PRO A 76 13.15 2.22 -16.74
C PRO A 76 12.95 0.87 -17.45
N GLY A 77 11.80 0.66 -18.12
CA GLY A 77 11.46 -0.59 -18.78
C GLY A 77 10.98 -1.65 -17.79
N GLN A 78 10.95 -2.90 -18.26
CA GLN A 78 10.63 -4.04 -17.39
C GLN A 78 11.86 -4.45 -16.59
N ASN A 79 11.67 -4.76 -15.31
CA ASN A 79 12.72 -5.31 -14.46
C ASN A 79 13.26 -6.64 -15.04
N SER A 80 14.60 -6.73 -15.16
CA SER A 80 15.32 -7.89 -15.67
C SER A 80 16.37 -8.45 -14.68
N ASP A 81 16.43 -7.91 -13.46
CA ASP A 81 17.38 -8.31 -12.41
C ASP A 81 17.11 -9.69 -11.79
N GLY A 82 16.03 -10.36 -12.18
CA GLY A 82 15.68 -11.71 -11.74
C GLY A 82 15.12 -11.82 -10.32
N PHE A 83 15.06 -10.71 -9.57
CA PHE A 83 14.55 -10.67 -8.19
C PHE A 83 13.32 -9.77 -8.06
N CYS A 84 13.43 -8.53 -8.52
CA CYS A 84 12.38 -7.54 -8.45
C CYS A 84 11.22 -7.86 -9.40
N PRO A 85 9.98 -7.59 -8.97
CA PRO A 85 8.80 -7.71 -9.83
C PRO A 85 8.92 -6.85 -11.10
N VAL A 86 8.25 -7.28 -12.17
CA VAL A 86 8.30 -6.68 -13.52
C VAL A 86 8.17 -5.15 -13.55
N ASN A 87 7.38 -4.55 -12.65
CA ASN A 87 7.14 -3.10 -12.62
C ASN A 87 7.74 -2.40 -11.39
N TYR A 88 8.71 -3.03 -10.72
CA TYR A 88 9.29 -2.49 -9.49
C TYR A 88 9.88 -1.11 -9.69
N TYR A 89 10.80 -0.96 -10.65
CA TYR A 89 11.43 0.34 -10.88
C TYR A 89 10.42 1.39 -11.33
N ARG A 90 9.43 1.00 -12.15
CA ARG A 90 8.36 1.92 -12.56
C ARG A 90 7.60 2.49 -11.38
N GLN A 91 7.27 1.66 -10.39
CA GLN A 91 6.57 2.13 -9.18
C GLN A 91 7.44 3.05 -8.34
N ILE A 92 8.72 2.72 -8.13
CA ILE A 92 9.64 3.53 -7.33
C ILE A 92 9.94 4.86 -8.02
N VAL A 93 10.38 4.84 -9.27
CA VAL A 93 10.82 6.03 -10.03
C VAL A 93 9.73 7.09 -10.08
N SER A 94 8.53 6.71 -10.54
CA SER A 94 7.43 7.67 -10.68
C SER A 94 6.89 8.13 -9.32
N THR A 95 6.86 7.27 -8.29
CA THR A 95 6.43 7.72 -6.95
C THR A 95 7.45 8.69 -6.34
N LYS A 96 8.74 8.36 -6.41
CA LYS A 96 9.85 9.17 -5.90
C LYS A 96 9.91 10.54 -6.58
N ALA A 97 9.81 10.57 -7.91
CA ALA A 97 9.84 11.82 -8.68
C ALA A 97 8.65 12.74 -8.33
N GLY A 98 7.45 12.17 -8.19
CA GLY A 98 6.28 12.93 -7.73
C GLY A 98 6.43 13.46 -6.29
N LEU A 99 6.87 12.62 -5.35
CA LEU A 99 7.09 13.02 -3.94
C LEU A 99 8.21 14.07 -3.79
N ALA A 100 9.19 14.11 -4.69
CA ALA A 100 10.21 15.15 -4.73
C ALA A 100 9.64 16.55 -5.05
N ARG A 101 8.45 16.62 -5.67
CA ARG A 101 7.75 17.87 -5.96
C ARG A 101 6.78 18.32 -4.86
N VAL A 102 6.51 17.46 -3.86
CA VAL A 102 5.64 17.80 -2.75
C VAL A 102 6.32 18.79 -1.79
N THR A 103 5.66 19.91 -1.54
CA THR A 103 6.10 20.95 -0.58
C THR A 103 5.22 21.02 0.66
N THR A 104 4.05 20.37 0.63
CA THR A 104 3.08 20.35 1.73
C THR A 104 3.48 19.35 2.83
N PRO A 105 2.99 19.54 4.06
CA PRO A 105 3.33 18.65 5.19
C PRO A 105 2.79 17.22 5.06
N TYR A 106 1.69 17.03 4.33
CA TYR A 106 1.08 15.72 4.10
C TYR A 106 1.01 15.38 2.62
N ALA A 107 1.20 14.11 2.30
CA ALA A 107 1.13 13.62 0.94
C ALA A 107 0.18 12.42 0.83
N VAL A 108 -0.45 12.30 -0.33
CA VAL A 108 -1.11 11.08 -0.79
C VAL A 108 -0.29 10.51 -1.95
N LYS A 109 0.06 9.24 -1.89
CA LYS A 109 0.45 8.45 -3.06
C LYS A 109 -0.78 7.69 -3.52
N LEU A 110 -1.25 7.94 -4.73
CA LEU A 110 -2.40 7.27 -5.33
C LEU A 110 -2.03 6.71 -6.69
N ARG A 111 -2.29 5.42 -6.94
CA ARG A 111 -2.14 4.87 -8.30
C ARG A 111 -3.18 5.48 -9.25
N SER A 112 -2.77 5.81 -10.47
CA SER A 112 -3.61 6.45 -11.50
C SER A 112 -4.86 5.63 -11.89
N ASP A 113 -4.86 4.32 -11.61
CA ASP A 113 -5.99 3.42 -11.81
C ASP A 113 -6.94 3.30 -10.60
N ASN A 114 -6.76 4.11 -9.56
CA ASN A 114 -7.63 4.19 -8.37
C ASN A 114 -8.11 5.64 -8.20
N PHE A 115 -9.11 5.88 -7.37
CA PHE A 115 -9.74 7.19 -7.22
C PHE A 115 -10.20 7.39 -5.77
N LEU A 116 -10.60 8.60 -5.41
CA LEU A 116 -11.19 8.88 -4.10
C LEU A 116 -12.71 8.78 -4.17
N THR A 117 -13.32 8.30 -3.09
CA THR A 117 -14.77 8.38 -2.84
C THR A 117 -15.08 9.22 -1.60
N GLY A 118 -14.03 9.69 -0.92
CA GLY A 118 -14.07 10.46 0.32
C GLY A 118 -12.66 10.85 0.75
N ASN A 119 -12.55 11.40 1.96
CA ASN A 119 -11.29 11.87 2.56
C ASN A 119 -11.13 11.38 4.03
N GLU A 120 -11.88 10.33 4.40
CA GLU A 120 -11.94 9.80 5.76
C GLU A 120 -10.56 9.37 6.27
N PHE A 121 -9.63 9.02 5.37
CA PHE A 121 -8.24 8.72 5.71
C PHE A 121 -7.54 9.85 6.51
N VAL A 122 -7.94 11.12 6.35
CA VAL A 122 -7.37 12.27 7.08
C VAL A 122 -7.70 12.16 8.56
N ALA A 123 -8.99 12.05 8.89
CA ALA A 123 -9.45 11.88 10.27
C ALA A 123 -8.98 10.53 10.84
N LEU A 124 -8.96 9.48 10.01
CA LEU A 124 -8.53 8.15 10.42
C LEU A 124 -7.07 8.13 10.89
N GLN A 125 -6.18 8.90 10.25
CA GLN A 125 -4.78 8.99 10.66
C GLN A 125 -4.64 9.49 12.10
N GLN A 126 -5.46 10.48 12.46
CA GLN A 126 -5.40 11.15 13.76
C GLN A 126 -6.11 10.38 14.88
N ALA A 127 -6.98 9.43 14.52
CA ALA A 127 -7.77 8.66 15.48
C ALA A 127 -6.94 7.70 16.36
N PHE A 128 -5.68 7.42 16.00
CA PHE A 128 -4.87 6.37 16.64
C PHE A 128 -3.45 6.87 17.02
N PRO A 129 -3.34 7.77 18.02
CA PRO A 129 -2.07 8.42 18.35
C PRO A 129 -1.07 7.52 19.08
N CYS A 130 -1.50 6.43 19.72
CA CYS A 130 -0.61 5.57 20.51
C CYS A 130 0.35 4.78 19.60
N SER A 131 1.61 4.67 20.00
CA SER A 131 2.60 3.82 19.33
C SER A 131 3.64 3.36 20.34
N GLN A 132 4.23 2.18 20.14
CA GLN A 132 5.36 1.75 20.96
C GLN A 132 6.62 2.49 20.48
N ALA A 133 7.28 3.22 21.38
CA ALA A 133 8.42 4.07 21.04
C ALA A 133 9.55 3.26 20.37
N GLU A 134 9.85 2.06 20.86
CA GLU A 134 10.88 1.16 20.32
C GLU A 134 10.59 0.60 18.91
N HIS A 135 9.34 0.71 18.46
CA HIS A 135 8.91 0.26 17.14
C HIS A 135 8.52 1.41 16.22
N ARG A 136 8.56 2.66 16.69
CA ARG A 136 8.20 3.84 15.92
C ARG A 136 9.33 4.19 14.93
N VAL A 137 8.98 4.24 13.65
CA VAL A 137 9.84 4.61 12.51
C VAL A 137 9.33 5.88 11.84
N PHE A 138 8.00 6.00 11.75
CA PHE A 138 7.33 7.16 11.19
C PHE A 138 6.94 8.15 12.28
N ALA A 139 6.94 9.45 11.94
CA ALA A 139 6.51 10.51 12.86
C ALA A 139 5.02 10.38 13.16
N GLU A 140 4.24 10.07 12.13
CA GLU A 140 2.83 9.71 12.23
C GLU A 140 2.56 8.39 11.50
N LYS A 141 1.49 7.68 11.87
CA LYS A 141 1.15 6.44 11.15
C LYS A 141 0.77 6.75 9.71
N VAL A 142 1.20 5.89 8.78
CA VAL A 142 0.80 5.98 7.38
C VAL A 142 -0.46 5.15 7.15
N VAL A 143 -1.50 5.76 6.59
CA VAL A 143 -2.73 5.06 6.22
C VAL A 143 -2.51 4.33 4.91
N ILE A 144 -2.71 3.01 4.91
CA ILE A 144 -2.54 2.14 3.74
C ILE A 144 -3.85 1.37 3.50
N ASN A 145 -4.25 1.30 2.24
CA ASN A 145 -5.42 0.52 1.82
C ASN A 145 -5.25 -0.98 2.13
N ALA A 146 -6.30 -1.59 2.68
CA ALA A 146 -6.36 -3.01 3.04
C ALA A 146 -6.55 -3.95 1.84
N ASN A 147 -7.09 -3.47 0.72
CA ASN A 147 -7.30 -4.31 -0.46
C ASN A 147 -5.96 -4.67 -1.11
N LEU A 148 -5.74 -5.96 -1.40
CA LEU A 148 -4.42 -6.55 -1.72
C LEU A 148 -3.36 -6.45 -0.61
N PHE A 149 -3.72 -5.98 0.60
CA PHE A 149 -2.83 -6.09 1.75
C PHE A 149 -2.95 -7.50 2.33
N ARG A 150 -2.04 -8.39 1.93
CA ARG A 150 -2.15 -9.81 2.26
C ARG A 150 -1.71 -10.12 3.70
N ARG A 151 -2.51 -10.94 4.40
CA ARG A 151 -2.14 -11.56 5.70
C ARG A 151 -1.85 -13.06 5.59
N THR A 152 -2.40 -13.71 4.57
CA THR A 152 -2.18 -15.14 4.30
C THR A 152 -2.17 -15.43 2.81
N SER A 153 -1.45 -16.46 2.37
CA SER A 153 -1.52 -17.04 1.03
C SER A 153 -1.56 -18.56 1.15
N HIS A 154 -2.43 -19.24 0.40
CA HIS A 154 -2.62 -20.70 0.52
C HIS A 154 -2.85 -21.21 1.95
N GLY A 155 -3.58 -20.45 2.77
CA GLY A 155 -3.83 -20.80 4.18
C GLY A 155 -2.63 -20.66 5.12
N GLN A 156 -1.50 -20.17 4.62
CA GLN A 156 -0.28 -19.92 5.38
C GLN A 156 -0.07 -18.42 5.58
N ARG A 157 0.60 -18.04 6.67
CA ARG A 157 0.83 -16.64 7.01
C ARG A 157 1.80 -15.99 6.03
N VAL A 158 1.55 -14.72 5.71
CA VAL A 158 2.43 -13.86 4.92
C VAL A 158 2.67 -12.57 5.70
N ILE A 159 3.92 -12.10 5.71
CA ILE A 159 4.34 -10.85 6.34
C ILE A 159 4.88 -9.89 5.28
N MET A 160 4.99 -8.60 5.65
CA MET A 160 5.56 -7.55 4.80
C MET A 160 4.90 -7.42 3.43
N SER A 161 3.56 -7.48 3.33
CA SER A 161 2.85 -7.43 2.04
C SER A 161 1.82 -6.29 1.96
N PRO A 162 2.21 -5.02 2.23
CA PRO A 162 1.32 -3.87 2.10
C PRO A 162 0.89 -3.66 0.65
N SER A 163 -0.37 -3.23 0.47
CA SER A 163 -0.90 -2.84 -0.85
C SER A 163 -0.12 -1.65 -1.41
N ASP A 164 0.07 -1.58 -2.73
CA ASP A 164 0.72 -0.46 -3.40
C ASP A 164 -0.27 0.62 -3.90
N PHE A 165 -1.58 0.47 -3.67
CA PHE A 165 -2.60 1.33 -4.28
C PHE A 165 -2.64 2.75 -3.73
N PHE A 166 -2.54 2.89 -2.42
CA PHE A 166 -2.80 4.14 -1.72
C PHE A 166 -2.00 4.22 -0.41
N TYR A 167 -1.36 5.38 -0.21
CA TYR A 167 -0.68 5.75 1.04
C TYR A 167 -1.04 7.20 1.36
N TYR A 168 -1.40 7.47 2.61
CA TYR A 168 -1.53 8.84 3.12
C TYR A 168 -0.74 9.00 4.41
N GLY A 169 0.01 10.09 4.52
CA GLY A 169 0.64 10.48 5.76
C GLY A 169 1.56 11.67 5.61
N ARG A 170 2.43 11.89 6.60
CA ARG A 170 3.47 12.92 6.56
C ARG A 170 4.32 12.74 5.31
N THR A 171 4.58 13.83 4.58
CA THR A 171 5.39 13.80 3.35
C THR A 171 6.76 13.16 3.60
N ASP A 172 7.39 13.46 4.72
CA ASP A 172 8.69 12.91 5.10
C ASP A 172 8.64 11.40 5.37
N ASP A 173 7.54 10.90 5.94
CA ASP A 173 7.35 9.46 6.18
C ASP A 173 7.07 8.70 4.88
N LEU A 174 6.34 9.31 3.94
CA LEU A 174 6.17 8.73 2.60
C LEU A 174 7.49 8.72 1.82
N ARG A 175 8.34 9.74 1.97
CA ARG A 175 9.70 9.75 1.40
C ARG A 175 10.56 8.64 1.96
N LYS A 176 10.51 8.35 3.27
CA LYS A 176 11.19 7.18 3.85
C LYS A 176 10.80 5.87 3.17
N ILE A 177 9.57 5.72 2.70
CA ILE A 177 9.11 4.49 2.03
C ILE A 177 9.56 4.46 0.56
N TRP A 178 9.40 5.56 -0.17
CA TRP A 178 9.46 5.57 -1.64
C TRP A 178 10.71 6.23 -2.21
N ASP A 179 11.40 7.10 -1.47
CA ASP A 179 12.66 7.73 -1.88
C ASP A 179 13.85 6.80 -1.62
N GLN A 180 13.76 5.60 -2.18
CA GLN A 180 14.79 4.58 -2.03
C GLN A 180 15.75 4.60 -3.23
N PRO A 181 17.05 4.30 -3.02
CA PRO A 181 17.94 3.95 -4.11
C PRO A 181 17.38 2.76 -4.92
N PRO A 182 17.69 2.68 -6.22
CA PRO A 182 17.43 1.49 -7.02
C PRO A 182 17.87 0.22 -6.30
N PHE A 183 17.09 -0.87 -6.41
CA PHE A 183 17.38 -2.13 -5.70
C PHE A 183 18.82 -2.60 -5.91
N THR A 184 19.35 -2.55 -7.13
CA THR A 184 20.74 -2.94 -7.43
C THR A 184 21.81 -2.11 -6.74
N GLN A 185 21.47 -0.92 -6.22
CA GLN A 185 22.37 -0.05 -5.46
C GLN A 185 22.23 -0.22 -3.94
N GLN A 186 21.32 -1.07 -3.48
CA GLN A 186 21.14 -1.34 -2.06
C GLN A 186 22.27 -2.25 -1.56
N PRO A 187 22.85 -2.00 -0.36
CA PRO A 187 23.96 -2.79 0.16
C PRO A 187 23.59 -4.27 0.41
N PHE A 188 22.31 -4.56 0.59
CA PHE A 188 21.77 -5.90 0.81
C PHE A 188 21.27 -6.59 -0.48
N ALA A 189 21.42 -5.97 -1.66
CA ALA A 189 20.86 -6.48 -2.91
C ALA A 189 21.44 -7.84 -3.30
N ALA A 190 22.77 -7.97 -3.24
CA ALA A 190 23.47 -9.21 -3.55
C ALA A 190 23.04 -10.35 -2.62
N GLU A 191 22.81 -10.06 -1.34
CA GLU A 191 22.32 -11.05 -0.37
C GLU A 191 20.92 -11.54 -0.74
N LEU A 192 19.98 -10.62 -1.04
CA LEU A 192 18.62 -10.97 -1.43
C LEU A 192 18.57 -11.78 -2.73
N MET A 193 19.38 -11.41 -3.74
CA MET A 193 19.49 -12.17 -4.98
C MET A 193 20.04 -13.57 -4.72
N ALA A 194 21.12 -13.70 -3.94
CA ALA A 194 21.71 -15.00 -3.60
C ALA A 194 20.76 -15.88 -2.77
N GLN A 195 19.94 -15.30 -1.90
CA GLN A 195 18.90 -16.03 -1.17
C GLN A 195 17.80 -16.52 -2.11
N ALA A 196 17.36 -15.68 -3.06
CA ALA A 196 16.34 -16.07 -4.04
C ALA A 196 16.80 -17.20 -4.97
N THR A 197 18.08 -17.24 -5.34
CA THR A 197 18.68 -18.35 -6.11
C THR A 197 18.78 -19.63 -5.29
N ARG A 198 19.04 -19.54 -3.98
CA ARG A 198 19.13 -20.68 -3.06
C ARG A 198 17.78 -21.23 -2.62
N ARG A 199 16.67 -20.60 -3.03
CA ARG A 199 15.31 -21.07 -2.75
C ARG A 199 15.16 -22.53 -3.17
N SER A 200 14.75 -23.39 -2.24
CA SER A 200 14.56 -24.81 -2.50
C SER A 200 13.59 -25.04 -3.65
N ALA A 201 13.83 -26.07 -4.46
CA ALA A 201 12.89 -26.47 -5.50
C ALA A 201 11.50 -26.73 -4.88
N GLY A 202 10.47 -26.05 -5.40
CA GLY A 202 9.09 -26.13 -4.91
C GLY A 202 8.68 -25.06 -3.89
N GLU A 203 9.60 -24.31 -3.29
CA GLU A 203 9.23 -23.20 -2.40
C GLU A 203 8.63 -22.03 -3.19
N PRO A 204 7.50 -21.43 -2.78
CA PRO A 204 6.93 -20.33 -3.53
C PRO A 204 7.77 -19.06 -3.48
N ALA A 205 8.00 -18.46 -4.65
CA ALA A 205 8.61 -17.14 -4.75
C ALA A 205 7.77 -16.09 -4.00
N LEU A 206 8.46 -15.05 -3.53
CA LEU A 206 7.86 -13.89 -2.89
C LEU A 206 6.79 -13.26 -3.78
N GLU A 207 5.76 -12.72 -3.15
CA GLU A 207 4.81 -11.85 -3.86
C GLU A 207 5.45 -10.48 -4.09
N ALA A 208 4.94 -9.72 -5.07
CA ALA A 208 5.54 -8.45 -5.45
C ALA A 208 5.61 -7.48 -4.27
N GLU A 209 4.52 -7.37 -3.52
CA GLU A 209 4.38 -6.56 -2.31
C GLU A 209 5.39 -6.94 -1.22
N GLN A 210 5.75 -8.23 -1.11
CA GLN A 210 6.81 -8.68 -0.19
C GLN A 210 8.19 -8.17 -0.63
N VAL A 211 8.46 -8.20 -1.93
CA VAL A 211 9.71 -7.65 -2.47
C VAL A 211 9.78 -6.14 -2.23
N TYR A 212 8.72 -5.39 -2.56
CA TYR A 212 8.68 -3.94 -2.30
C TYR A 212 8.93 -3.62 -0.82
N CYS A 213 8.19 -4.30 0.06
CA CYS A 213 8.21 -3.99 1.49
C CYS A 213 9.53 -4.32 2.17
N GLN A 214 10.08 -5.50 1.91
CA GLN A 214 11.32 -5.88 2.55
C GLN A 214 12.48 -4.97 2.12
N ILE A 215 12.48 -4.46 0.88
CA ILE A 215 13.54 -3.56 0.41
C ILE A 215 13.50 -2.26 1.21
N TRP A 216 12.36 -1.57 1.29
CA TRP A 216 12.30 -0.31 2.03
C TRP A 216 12.41 -0.51 3.55
N LEU A 217 11.89 -1.62 4.11
CA LEU A 217 12.09 -1.93 5.53
C LEU A 217 13.56 -2.23 5.84
N LYS A 218 14.27 -2.95 4.98
CA LYS A 218 15.70 -3.25 5.18
C LYS A 218 16.55 -1.99 5.06
N ALA A 219 16.17 -1.04 4.21
CA ALA A 219 16.81 0.27 4.16
C ALA A 219 16.58 1.09 5.45
N LEU A 220 15.37 1.06 6.02
CA LEU A 220 15.05 1.81 7.25
C LEU A 220 15.56 1.14 8.53
N LEU A 221 15.55 -0.19 8.57
CA LEU A 221 15.81 -1.01 9.74
C LEU A 221 16.68 -2.22 9.36
N PRO A 222 17.96 -2.02 8.98
CA PRO A 222 18.80 -3.08 8.44
C PRO A 222 18.97 -4.28 9.39
N GLU A 223 19.17 -4.02 10.69
CA GLU A 223 19.41 -5.08 11.67
C GLU A 223 18.14 -5.80 12.14
N ARG A 224 16.98 -5.15 12.04
CA ARG A 224 15.71 -5.68 12.58
C ARG A 224 14.83 -6.33 11.50
N THR A 225 15.01 -5.94 10.24
CA THR A 225 14.16 -6.43 9.16
C THR A 225 14.58 -7.84 8.75
N PRO A 226 13.67 -8.83 8.80
CA PRO A 226 13.95 -10.18 8.32
C PRO A 226 14.13 -10.19 6.80
N LEU A 227 15.10 -10.95 6.32
CA LEU A 227 15.27 -11.21 4.89
C LEU A 227 14.48 -12.46 4.52
N MET A 228 13.50 -12.30 3.63
CA MET A 228 12.63 -13.40 3.22
C MET A 228 13.15 -14.01 1.92
N ALA A 229 13.54 -15.29 1.96
CA ALA A 229 13.92 -16.03 0.75
C ALA A 229 12.71 -16.60 -0.02
N SER A 230 11.59 -16.86 0.66
CA SER A 230 10.36 -17.40 0.08
C SER A 230 9.12 -16.77 0.72
N ARG A 231 7.96 -16.94 0.06
CA ARG A 231 6.67 -16.38 0.49
C ARG A 231 6.31 -16.70 1.94
N PHE A 232 6.67 -17.90 2.40
CA PHE A 232 6.24 -18.45 3.69
C PHE A 232 7.37 -18.56 4.72
N THR A 233 8.61 -18.20 4.36
CA THR A 233 9.76 -18.24 5.26
C THR A 233 9.65 -17.12 6.30
N SER A 234 8.95 -17.38 7.40
CA SER A 234 8.85 -16.47 8.55
C SER A 234 8.87 -17.26 9.86
N ARG A 235 9.71 -16.84 10.79
CA ARG A 235 9.75 -17.34 12.17
C ARG A 235 8.80 -16.52 13.04
N GLN A 236 8.55 -17.01 14.26
CA GLN A 236 7.67 -16.31 15.21
C GLN A 236 8.20 -14.90 15.56
N GLN A 237 9.51 -14.70 15.62
CA GLN A 237 10.12 -13.38 15.82
C GLN A 237 9.87 -12.42 14.65
N ASP A 238 9.94 -12.93 13.41
CA ASP A 238 9.75 -12.13 12.18
C ASP A 238 8.28 -11.66 12.08
N ILE A 239 7.37 -12.55 12.48
CA ILE A 239 5.94 -12.26 12.64
C ILE A 239 5.70 -11.19 13.69
N THR A 240 6.35 -11.30 14.85
CA THR A 240 6.17 -10.36 15.97
C THR A 240 6.68 -8.97 15.60
N PHE A 241 7.86 -8.90 14.96
CA PHE A 241 8.40 -7.67 14.38
C PHE A 241 7.41 -7.02 13.41
N TRP A 242 6.85 -7.79 12.48
CA TRP A 242 5.91 -7.23 11.50
C TRP A 242 4.62 -6.73 12.15
N GLU A 243 4.06 -7.48 13.09
CA GLU A 243 2.86 -7.07 13.82
C GLU A 243 3.07 -5.78 14.64
N SER A 244 4.19 -5.67 15.36
CA SER A 244 4.50 -4.48 16.16
C SER A 244 4.81 -3.27 15.28
N PHE A 245 5.50 -3.49 14.15
CA PHE A 245 5.72 -2.46 13.13
C PHE A 245 4.39 -1.94 12.58
N LEU A 246 3.49 -2.84 12.18
CA LEU A 246 2.16 -2.47 11.67
C LEU A 246 1.38 -1.64 12.69
N ALA A 247 1.30 -2.11 13.94
CA ALA A 247 0.56 -1.40 14.99
C ALA A 247 1.14 0.00 15.26
N SER A 248 2.47 0.13 15.23
CA SER A 248 3.14 1.38 15.60
C SER A 248 3.25 2.39 14.45
N ASN A 249 3.26 1.94 13.19
CA ASN A 249 3.61 2.80 12.05
C ASN A 249 2.56 2.89 10.96
N ILE A 250 1.63 1.93 10.86
CA ILE A 250 0.67 1.87 9.76
C ILE A 250 -0.73 1.90 10.34
N ILE A 251 -1.68 2.45 9.59
CA ILE A 251 -3.11 2.19 9.78
C ILE A 251 -3.60 1.46 8.54
N ILE A 252 -4.09 0.22 8.71
CA ILE A 252 -4.65 -0.54 7.59
C ILE A 252 -6.14 -0.23 7.54
N ALA A 253 -6.59 0.39 6.45
CA ALA A 253 -7.97 0.83 6.29
C ALA A 253 -8.64 0.12 5.11
N ASP A 254 -9.83 -0.45 5.34
CA ASP A 254 -10.64 -0.93 4.23
C ASP A 254 -11.02 0.24 3.31
N PRO A 255 -11.10 0.04 1.97
CA PRO A 255 -11.35 1.12 1.02
C PRO A 255 -12.53 2.02 1.42
N GLU A 256 -13.63 1.42 1.86
CA GLU A 256 -14.85 2.08 2.33
C GLU A 256 -14.66 2.92 3.60
N ASN A 257 -13.71 2.55 4.48
CA ASN A 257 -13.43 3.27 5.72
C ASN A 257 -12.46 4.44 5.50
N SER A 258 -11.65 4.38 4.44
CA SER A 258 -10.68 5.41 4.08
C SER A 258 -11.16 6.36 2.98
N GLY A 259 -12.26 6.06 2.28
CA GLY A 259 -12.71 6.87 1.15
C GLY A 259 -11.96 6.59 -0.15
N ILE A 260 -11.58 5.33 -0.40
CA ILE A 260 -10.80 4.92 -1.59
C ILE A 260 -11.68 4.11 -2.54
N GLY A 261 -11.74 4.55 -3.79
CA GLY A 261 -12.32 3.83 -4.92
C GLY A 261 -11.28 2.99 -5.66
N LEU A 262 -11.66 1.77 -6.02
CA LEU A 262 -10.78 0.79 -6.68
C LEU A 262 -11.14 0.62 -8.16
N ARG A 263 -10.15 0.30 -9.02
CA ARG A 263 -10.44 -0.20 -10.38
C ARG A 263 -11.38 -1.41 -10.37
N LYS A 264 -12.21 -1.54 -11.41
CA LYS A 264 -13.21 -2.62 -11.55
C LYS A 264 -12.70 -4.03 -11.21
N ILE A 265 -11.53 -4.44 -11.72
CA ILE A 265 -10.96 -5.78 -11.47
C ILE A 265 -10.57 -6.05 -10.00
N SER A 266 -10.37 -4.98 -9.23
CA SER A 266 -10.05 -5.03 -7.81
C SER A 266 -11.30 -5.01 -6.92
N ILE A 267 -12.46 -4.59 -7.45
CA ILE A 267 -13.73 -4.59 -6.71
C ILE A 267 -14.19 -6.03 -6.51
N ARG A 268 -14.62 -6.36 -5.29
CA ARG A 268 -15.13 -7.69 -4.92
C ARG A 268 -16.44 -7.54 -4.17
N LYS A 269 -17.39 -8.46 -4.44
CA LYS A 269 -18.66 -8.55 -3.69
C LYS A 269 -18.44 -8.83 -2.21
N LEU A 270 -17.43 -9.62 -1.89
CA LEU A 270 -17.05 -9.98 -0.53
C LEU A 270 -15.54 -9.79 -0.36
N LYS A 271 -15.14 -9.22 0.77
CA LYS A 271 -13.73 -9.09 1.16
C LYS A 271 -13.04 -10.46 1.14
N ARG A 272 -11.79 -10.50 0.70
CA ARG A 272 -11.05 -11.76 0.64
C ARG A 272 -10.60 -12.19 2.04
N ALA A 273 -10.78 -13.48 2.33
CA ALA A 273 -10.38 -14.08 3.60
C ALA A 273 -8.88 -13.92 3.92
N ASN A 274 -8.06 -13.72 2.88
CA ASN A 274 -6.62 -13.77 2.97
C ASN A 274 -5.94 -12.39 3.04
N GLU A 275 -6.72 -11.31 2.98
CA GLU A 275 -6.28 -9.92 3.13
C GLU A 275 -6.58 -9.41 4.55
N TYR A 276 -5.86 -8.41 5.03
CA TYR A 276 -6.20 -7.70 6.27
C TYR A 276 -7.53 -6.95 6.11
N SER A 277 -8.29 -6.83 7.20
CA SER A 277 -9.32 -5.79 7.39
C SER A 277 -8.87 -4.74 8.39
N HIS A 278 -9.60 -3.63 8.48
CA HIS A 278 -9.36 -2.63 9.51
C HIS A 278 -9.49 -3.22 10.92
N ILE A 279 -10.44 -4.14 11.13
CA ILE A 279 -10.58 -4.85 12.42
C ILE A 279 -9.37 -5.73 12.73
N ASP A 280 -8.75 -6.36 11.73
CA ASP A 280 -7.50 -7.10 11.96
C ASP A 280 -6.39 -6.16 12.46
N TRP A 281 -6.31 -4.96 11.90
CA TRP A 281 -5.35 -3.96 12.34
C TRP A 281 -5.69 -3.41 13.74
N LEU A 282 -6.96 -3.14 14.06
CA LEU A 282 -7.36 -2.73 15.40
C LEU A 282 -7.00 -3.79 16.46
N ARG A 283 -7.02 -5.09 16.12
CA ARG A 283 -6.52 -6.15 17.01
C ARG A 283 -5.02 -6.01 17.28
N LEU A 284 -4.23 -5.65 16.27
CA LEU A 284 -2.81 -5.37 16.43
C LEU A 284 -2.59 -4.09 17.25
N TYR A 285 -3.29 -3.00 16.92
CA TYR A 285 -3.21 -1.76 17.67
C TYR A 285 -3.60 -1.95 19.14
N ARG A 286 -4.65 -2.74 19.42
CA ARG A 286 -5.03 -3.11 20.80
C ARG A 286 -3.91 -3.87 21.51
N LYS A 287 -3.32 -4.85 20.83
CA LYS A 287 -2.28 -5.71 21.42
C LYS A 287 -0.99 -4.96 21.74
N TYR A 288 -0.56 -4.06 20.84
CA TYR A 288 0.76 -3.43 20.93
C TYR A 288 0.71 -1.98 21.40
N CYS A 289 -0.36 -1.21 21.14
CA CYS A 289 -0.37 0.24 21.35
C CYS A 289 -1.38 0.71 22.41
N ASP A 290 -2.63 0.27 22.38
CA ASP A 290 -3.66 0.69 23.33
C ASP A 290 -4.61 -0.47 23.70
N ALA A 291 -4.35 -1.11 24.84
CA ALA A 291 -5.14 -2.23 25.33
C ALA A 291 -6.64 -1.94 25.48
N ARG A 292 -7.04 -0.65 25.56
CA ARG A 292 -8.43 -0.22 25.71
C ARG A 292 -9.15 0.00 24.39
N GLN A 293 -8.45 -0.01 23.25
CA GLN A 293 -9.04 0.22 21.93
C GLN A 293 -10.27 -0.67 21.71
N PRO A 294 -11.48 -0.14 21.47
CA PRO A 294 -12.66 -0.96 21.22
C PRO A 294 -12.54 -1.75 19.89
N LEU A 295 -13.12 -2.95 19.87
CA LEU A 295 -13.26 -3.79 18.68
C LEU A 295 -14.75 -3.98 18.37
N THR A 296 -15.25 -3.26 17.39
CA THR A 296 -16.65 -3.36 16.95
C THR A 296 -16.74 -4.21 15.69
N TYR A 297 -17.48 -5.31 15.77
CA TYR A 297 -17.62 -6.24 14.64
C TYR A 297 -18.92 -5.96 13.90
N THR A 298 -18.80 -5.66 12.60
CA THR A 298 -19.95 -5.63 11.70
C THR A 298 -20.36 -7.06 11.30
N ALA A 299 -21.60 -7.23 10.82
CA ALA A 299 -22.04 -8.52 10.27
C ALA A 299 -21.13 -9.03 9.15
N GLN A 300 -20.61 -8.11 8.31
CA GLN A 300 -19.67 -8.44 7.25
C GLN A 300 -18.32 -8.92 7.79
N GLN A 301 -17.81 -8.31 8.87
CA GLN A 301 -16.59 -8.78 9.53
C GLN A 301 -16.81 -10.16 10.18
N LEU A 302 -17.93 -10.38 10.86
CA LEU A 302 -18.25 -11.70 11.44
C LEU A 302 -18.30 -12.79 10.36
N LEU A 303 -18.95 -12.50 9.23
CA LEU A 303 -18.97 -13.39 8.08
C LEU A 303 -17.56 -13.65 7.52
N LEU A 304 -16.69 -12.62 7.49
CA LEU A 304 -15.29 -12.78 7.08
C LEU A 304 -14.53 -13.71 8.02
N GLU A 305 -14.68 -13.56 9.33
CA GLU A 305 -14.06 -14.43 10.34
C GLU A 305 -14.54 -15.88 10.19
N LEU A 306 -15.84 -16.11 10.05
CA LEU A 306 -16.41 -17.44 9.80
C LEU A 306 -15.82 -18.06 8.53
N ARG A 307 -15.77 -17.32 7.42
CA ARG A 307 -15.16 -17.79 6.18
C ARG A 307 -13.68 -18.13 6.35
N ARG A 308 -12.93 -17.40 7.17
CA ARG A 308 -11.51 -17.67 7.46
C ARG A 308 -11.34 -18.99 8.22
N LEU A 309 -12.21 -19.29 9.19
CA LEU A 309 -12.16 -20.54 9.97
C LEU A 309 -12.22 -21.79 9.09
N PHE A 310 -13.01 -21.78 8.01
CA PHE A 310 -13.11 -22.91 7.09
C PHE A 310 -12.12 -22.82 5.92
N LYS A 311 -12.02 -21.65 5.27
CA LYS A 311 -11.28 -21.50 4.02
C LYS A 311 -9.77 -21.61 4.22
N LEU A 312 -9.22 -21.04 5.31
CA LEU A 312 -7.76 -21.00 5.49
C LEU A 312 -7.18 -22.39 5.79
N PRO A 313 -7.73 -23.20 6.73
CA PRO A 313 -7.26 -24.56 6.95
C PRO A 313 -7.39 -25.44 5.72
N LEU A 314 -8.52 -25.37 5.01
CA LEU A 314 -8.73 -26.11 3.77
C LEU A 314 -7.71 -25.72 2.70
N SER A 315 -7.45 -24.42 2.53
CA SER A 315 -6.44 -23.94 1.57
C SER A 315 -5.04 -24.44 1.92
N LYS A 316 -4.70 -24.51 3.22
CA LYS A 316 -3.42 -25.03 3.70
C LYS A 316 -3.29 -26.53 3.45
N LEU A 317 -4.37 -27.29 3.65
CA LEU A 317 -4.42 -28.73 3.38
C LEU A 317 -4.22 -29.01 1.89
N ILE A 318 -5.01 -28.34 1.03
CA ILE A 318 -4.90 -28.48 -0.43
C ILE A 318 -3.48 -28.15 -0.90
N TYR A 319 -2.89 -27.06 -0.41
CA TYR A 319 -1.54 -26.66 -0.79
C TYR A 319 -0.49 -27.73 -0.44
N LYS A 320 -0.58 -28.34 0.75
CA LYS A 320 0.28 -29.46 1.19
C LYS A 320 0.08 -30.76 0.42
N TRP A 321 -1.05 -30.93 -0.26
CA TRP A 321 -1.31 -32.12 -1.08
C TRP A 321 -0.80 -31.95 -2.51
N SER A 322 -0.66 -30.70 -2.97
CA SER A 322 -0.21 -30.38 -4.33
C SER A 322 1.29 -30.12 -4.44
N HIS A 323 2.02 -30.03 -3.33
CA HIS A 323 3.47 -29.77 -3.24
C HIS A 323 4.07 -30.59 -2.10
#